data_AF-A0A961V575-F1
#
_entry.id   AF-A0A961V575-F1
#
_cell.length_a   1.000
_cell.length_b   1.000
_cell.length_c   1.000
_cell.angle_alpha   90.00
_cell.angle_beta   90.00
_cell.angle_gamma   90.00
#
_symmetry.space_group_name_H-M   'P 1'
#
loop_
_entity.id
_entity.type
_entity.pdbx_description
1 polymer ?
#
loop_
_entity_poly.entity_id
_entity_poly.type
_entity_poly.pdbx_seq_one_letter_code
_entity_poly.pdbx_strand_id
1 'polypeptide(L)' 'MIESLAFLLLAQLAGEVFVRAIGLPIPGPVIGLILLALIVAWRGIPPALRETSLGLLRNLSLLFVPAGV' A
#
# COMPACT_ATOMS: atom_id res chain seq x y z
N MET A 1 0.67 3.35 14.80
CA MET A 1 0.46 2.07 14.08
C MET A 1 -0.88 2.02 13.36
N ILE A 2 -2.02 2.19 14.04
CA ILE A 2 -3.36 2.10 13.40
C ILE A 2 -3.52 3.16 12.29
N GLU A 3 -3.16 4.42 12.54
CA GLU A 3 -3.25 5.47 11.53
C GLU A 3 -2.37 5.17 10.30
N SER A 4 -1.13 4.74 10.51
CA SER A 4 -0.23 4.35 9.42
C SER A 4 -0.76 3.16 8.63
N LEU A 5 -1.33 2.14 9.30
CA LEU A 5 -1.96 1.00 8.64
C LEU A 5 -3.19 1.42 7.84
N ALA A 6 -4.06 2.25 8.43
CA ALA A 6 -5.23 2.79 7.75
C ALA A 6 -4.81 3.58 6.50
N PHE A 7 -3.75 4.39 6.60
CA PHE A 7 -3.21 5.14 5.47
C PHE A 7 -2.70 4.21 4.35
N LEU A 8 -1.93 3.16 4.69
CA LEU A 8 -1.47 2.15 3.74
C LEU A 8 -2.64 1.43 3.05
N LEU A 9 -3.66 1.03 3.81
CA LEU A 9 -4.84 0.35 3.30
C LEU A 9 -5.72 1.25 2.44
N LEU A 10 -5.86 2.53 2.81
CA LEU A 10 -6.61 3.51 2.01
C LEU A 10 -5.92 3.79 0.68
N ALA A 11 -4.58 3.85 0.65
CA ALA A 11 -3.84 3.99 -0.60
C ALA A 11 -4.04 2.77 -1.51
N GLN A 12 -4.00 1.56 -0.95
CA GLN A 12 -4.28 0.32 -1.70
C GLN A 12 -5.72 0.28 -2.21
N LEU A 13 -6.70 0.63 -1.37
CA LEU A 13 -8.11 0.69 -1.75
C LEU A 13 -8.36 1.71 -2.85
N ALA A 14 -7.73 2.89 -2.78
CA ALA A 14 -7.83 3.90 -3.83
C ALA A 14 -7.28 3.39 -5.17
N GLY A 15 -6.15 2.68 -5.15
CA GLY A 15 -5.59 2.04 -6.34
C GLY A 15 -6.50 0.95 -6.92
N GLU A 16 -7.10 0.11 -6.06
CA GLU A 16 -8.05 -0.93 -6.47
C GLU A 16 -9.33 -0.34 -7.07
N VAL A 17 -9.91 0.68 -6.42
CA VAL A 17 -11.09 1.38 -6.94
C VAL A 17 -10.78 2.02 -8.29
N PHE A 18 -9.61 2.65 -8.42
CA PHE A 18 -9.18 3.25 -9.69
C PHE A 18 -9.05 2.19 -10.79
N VAL A 19 -8.27 1.12 -10.57
CA VAL A 19 -8.10 0.02 -11.54
C VAL A 19 -9.43 -0.58 -11.97
N ARG A 20 -10.34 -0.84 -11.01
CA ARG A 20 -11.66 -1.40 -11.30
C ARG A 20 -12.56 -0.42 -12.07
N ALA A 21 -12.48 0.88 -11.77
CA ALA A 21 -13.30 1.89 -12.42
C ALA A 21 -12.95 2.09 -13.90
N ILE A 22 -11.66 1.99 -14.26
CA ILE A 22 -11.18 2.19 -15.63
C ILE A 22 -10.78 0.89 -16.36
N GLY A 23 -10.98 -0.27 -15.73
CA GLY A 23 -10.77 -1.58 -16.36
C GLY A 23 -9.32 -1.90 -16.72
N LEU A 24 -8.35 -1.45 -15.91
CA LEU A 24 -6.93 -1.72 -16.17
C LEU A 24 -6.56 -3.18 -15.90
N PRO A 25 -5.76 -3.84 -16.76
CA PRO A 25 -5.27 -5.21 -16.55
C PRO A 25 -4.03 -5.24 -15.65
N ILE A 26 -4.04 -4.51 -14.54
CA ILE A 26 -2.91 -4.38 -13.59
C ILE A 26 -3.48 -4.53 -12.17
N PRO A 27 -2.80 -5.20 -11.22
CA PRO A 27 -3.28 -5.29 -9.85
C PRO A 27 -3.43 -3.90 -9.21
N GLY A 28 -4.59 -3.63 -8.60
CA GLY A 28 -4.85 -2.38 -7.87
C GLY A 28 -3.81 -2.00 -6.81
N PRO A 29 -3.22 -2.96 -6.06
CA PRO A 29 -2.15 -2.64 -5.11
C PRO A 29 -0.93 -1.96 -5.75
N VAL A 30 -0.62 -2.24 -7.02
CA VAL A 30 0.51 -1.59 -7.73
C VAL A 30 0.23 -0.10 -7.92
N ILE A 31 -1.00 0.26 -8.33
CA ILE A 31 -1.41 1.66 -8.45
C ILE A 31 -1.47 2.34 -7.08
N GLY A 32 -1.95 1.65 -6.05
CA GLY A 32 -1.98 2.16 -4.68
C GLY A 32 -0.58 2.49 -4.14
N LEU A 33 0.43 1.67 -4.47
CA LEU A 33 1.82 1.94 -4.12
C LEU A 33 2.39 3.16 -4.85
N ILE A 34 2.06 3.35 -6.14
CA ILE A 34 2.46 4.55 -6.90
C ILE A 34 1.84 5.81 -6.26
N LEU A 35 0.54 5.76 -5.94
CA LEU A 35 -0.15 6.87 -5.27
C LEU A 35 0.49 7.20 -3.92
N LEU A 36 0.75 6.16 -3.11
CA LEU A 36 1.43 6.31 -1.83
C LEU A 36 2.81 6.96 -1.98
N ALA A 37 3.59 6.50 -2.96
CA ALA A 37 4.92 7.05 -3.24
C ALA A 37 4.86 8.53 -3.63
N LEU A 38 3.89 8.93 -4.47
CA LEU A 38 3.68 10.33 -4.83
C LEU A 38 3.31 11.20 -3.63
N ILE A 39 2.39 10.73 -2.77
CA ILE A 39 1.97 11.47 -1.58
C ILE A 39 3.16 11.69 -0.63
N VAL A 40 3.94 10.63 -0.42
CA VAL A 40 5.10 10.64 0.46
C VAL A 40 6.25 11.46 -0.12
N ALA A 41 6.45 11.44 -1.45
CA ALA A 41 7.43 12.30 -2.11
C ALA A 41 7.08 13.79 -1.95
N TRP A 42 5.79 14.12 -1.97
CA TRP A 42 5.34 15.52 -1.82
C TRP A 42 5.33 15.99 -0.36
N ARG A 43 4.85 15.16 0.57
CA ARG A 43 4.66 15.54 1.98
C ARG A 43 5.79 15.10 2.93
N GLY A 44 6.73 14.28 2.45
CA GLY A 44 7.72 13.60 3.28
C GLY A 44 7.18 12.30 3.89
N ILE A 45 8.09 11.48 4.44
CA ILE A 45 7.76 10.20 5.10
C ILE A 45 7.49 10.46 6.59
N PRO A 46 6.26 10.23 7.10
CA PRO A 46 6.01 10.30 8.54
C PRO A 46 6.81 9.21 9.29
N PRO A 47 7.45 9.52 10.43
CA PRO A 47 8.18 8.52 11.22
C PRO A 47 7.33 7.29 11.59
N ALA A 48 6.06 7.51 11.95
CA ALA A 48 5.13 6.43 12.28
C ALA A 48 4.78 5.54 11.07
N LEU A 49 4.80 6.10 9.84
CA LEU A 49 4.57 5.33 8.62
C LEU A 49 5.79 4.45 8.31
N ARG A 50 7.00 4.99 8.51
CA ARG A 50 8.26 4.26 8.38
C ARG A 50 8.33 3.09 9.36
N GLU A 51 8.03 3.33 10.63
CA GLU A 51 8.07 2.30 11.67
C GLU A 51 7.04 1.18 11.40
N THR A 52 5.81 1.56 11.04
CA THR A 52 4.76 0.59 10.69
C THR A 52 5.16 -0.24 9.47
N SER A 53 5.71 0.40 8.43
CA SER A 53 6.17 -0.29 7.22
C SER A 53 7.31 -1.25 7.51
N LEU A 54 8.29 -0.86 8.34
CA LEU A 54 9.37 -1.74 8.78
C LEU A 54 8.85 -2.92 9.61
N GLY A 55 7.86 -2.69 10.47
CA GLY A 55 7.17 -3.74 11.22
C GLY A 55 6.51 -4.77 10.30
N LEU A 56 5.81 -4.31 9.26
CA LEU A 56 5.22 -5.19 8.24
C LEU A 56 6.29 -5.95 7.43
N LEU A 57 7.35 -5.27 7.01
CA LEU A 57 8.46 -5.88 6.26
C LEU A 57 9.18 -6.97 7.07
N ARG A 58 9.35 -6.78 8.38
CA ARG A 58 9.93 -7.82 9.26
C ARG A 58 9.06 -9.07 9.36
N ASN A 59 7.76 -8.94 9.12
CA ASN A 59 6.78 -10.01 9.16
C ASN A 59 6.27 -10.36 7.76
N LEU A 60 6.98 -9.97 6.68
CA LEU A 60 6.53 -10.17 5.31
C LEU A 60 6.24 -11.64 4.98
N SER A 61 6.95 -12.58 5.60
CA SER A 61 6.70 -14.02 5.45
C SER A 61 5.27 -14.43 5.82
N LEU A 62 4.62 -13.70 6.73
CA LEU A 62 3.21 -13.91 7.08
C LEU A 62 2.24 -13.30 6.06
N LEU A 63 2.70 -12.27 5.34
CA LEU A 63 1.92 -11.57 4.30
C LEU A 63 2.12 -12.19 2.91
N PHE A 64 3.18 -12.97 2.71
CA PHE A 64 3.33 -13.88 1.60
C PHE A 64 2.38 -15.07 1.77
N VAL A 65 1.11 -14.84 1.47
CA VAL A 65 0.25 -15.95 1.02
C VAL A 65 0.88 -16.47 -0.27
N PRO A 66 1.10 -17.79 -0.44
CA PRO A 66 1.54 -18.30 -1.72
C PRO A 66 0.54 -17.76 -2.76
N ALA A 67 1.05 -17.07 -3.78
CA ALA A 67 0.24 -16.64 -4.92
C ALA A 67 -0.20 -17.85 -5.77
N GLY A 68 -0.50 -18.98 -5.13
CA GLY A 68 -1.09 -20.16 -5.72
C GLY A 68 -2.60 -19.99 -5.68
N VAL A 69 -3.15 -19.40 -6.73
CA VAL A 69 -3.89 -20.05 -7.83
C VAL A 69 -4.30 -19.01 -8.86
#